data_AF-A0A258L028-F1
#
_entry.id   AF-A0A258L028-F1
#
_cell.length_a   1.000
_cell.length_b   1.000
_cell.length_c   1.000
_cell.angle_alpha   90.00
_cell.angle_beta   90.00
_cell.angle_gamma   90.00
#
_symmetry.space_group_name_H-M   'P 1'
#
loop_
_entity.id
_entity.type
_entity.pdbx_description
1 polymer ?
#
loop_
_entity_poly.entity_id
_entity_poly.type
_entity_poly.pdbx_seq_one_letter_code
_entity_poly.pdbx_strand_id
1 'polypeptide(L)' 'MGQIGLFIGLKIVTLFAAIAQTVGFIGLFAFEALDPYKWQLLIGGTVVALISEFLSAYVMRRQPKRHEINDAR' A
#
# COMPACT_ATOMS: atom_id res chain seq x y z
N MET A 1 25.04 -11.58 -1.35
CA MET A 1 24.75 -11.37 0.09
C MET A 1 24.17 -9.99 0.40
N GLY A 2 24.64 -8.88 -0.21
CA GLY A 2 24.09 -7.52 0.06
C GLY A 2 22.61 -7.30 -0.32
N GLN A 3 22.09 -7.95 -1.37
CA GLN A 3 20.67 -7.84 -1.75
C GLN A 3 19.72 -8.38 -0.68
N ILE A 4 20.07 -9.46 0.00
CA ILE A 4 19.22 -10.09 1.04
C ILE A 4 19.06 -9.14 2.22
N GLY A 5 20.14 -8.46 2.63
CA GLY A 5 20.10 -7.42 3.66
C GLY A 5 19.26 -6.20 3.24
N LEU A 6 19.33 -5.80 1.98
CA LEU A 6 18.50 -4.71 1.44
C LEU A 6 17.00 -5.06 1.46
N PHE A 7 16.63 -6.28 1.08
CA PHE A 7 15.24 -6.75 1.12
C PHE A 7 14.70 -6.84 2.55
N ILE A 8 15.51 -7.30 3.51
CA ILE A 8 15.12 -7.34 4.93
C ILE A 8 14.98 -5.93 5.49
N GLY A 9 15.91 -5.03 5.17
CA GLY A 9 15.83 -3.62 5.57
C GLY A 9 14.57 -2.95 5.01
N LEU A 10 14.26 -3.17 3.74
CA LEU A 10 13.04 -2.64 3.12
C LEU A 10 11.79 -3.17 3.82
N LYS A 11 11.73 -4.47 4.13
CA LYS A 11 10.59 -5.09 4.84
C LYS A 11 10.38 -4.48 6.22
N ILE A 12 11.45 -4.26 6.97
CA ILE A 12 11.39 -3.62 8.29
C ILE A 12 10.87 -2.19 8.17
N VAL A 13 11.38 -1.42 7.22
CA VAL A 13 10.89 -0.05 6.97
C VAL A 13 9.42 -0.04 6.57
N THR A 14 8.98 -0.96 5.70
CA THR A 14 7.56 -1.08 5.34
C THR A 14 6.68 -1.47 6.52
N LEU A 15 7.19 -2.30 7.44
CA LEU A 15 6.48 -2.66 8.66
C LEU A 15 6.30 -1.44 9.58
N PHE A 16 7.36 -0.66 9.79
CA PHE A 16 7.28 0.58 10.56
C PHE A 16 6.33 1.60 9.92
N ALA A 17 6.36 1.74 8.60
CA ALA A 17 5.44 2.59 7.86
C ALA A 17 3.98 2.16 8.08
N ALA A 18 3.69 0.87 8.02
CA ALA A 18 2.33 0.33 8.26
C ALA A 18 1.85 0.59 9.70
N ILE A 19 2.72 0.41 10.69
CA ILE A 19 2.42 0.71 12.09
C ILE A 19 2.14 2.21 12.26
N ALA A 20 3.01 3.08 11.74
CA ALA A 20 2.83 4.53 11.82
C ALA A 20 1.55 5.00 11.12
N GLN A 21 1.21 4.42 9.97
CA GLN A 21 -0.03 4.71 9.26
C GLN A 21 -1.26 4.31 10.07
N THR A 22 -1.21 3.15 10.74
CA THR A 22 -2.30 2.65 11.58
C THR A 22 -2.48 3.53 12.82
N VAL A 23 -1.39 3.88 13.50
CA VAL A 23 -1.39 4.78 14.65
C VAL A 23 -1.87 6.19 14.25
N GLY A 24 -1.43 6.69 13.11
CA GLY A 24 -1.88 7.97 12.56
C GLY A 24 -3.37 7.98 12.24
N PHE A 25 -3.89 6.90 11.66
CA PHE A 25 -5.32 6.74 11.40
C PHE A 25 -6.13 6.73 12.71
N ILE A 26 -5.73 5.91 13.69
CA ILE A 26 -6.39 5.86 15.01
C ILE A 26 -6.31 7.22 15.71
N GLY A 27 -5.15 7.88 15.64
CA GLY A 27 -4.94 9.21 16.20
C GLY A 27 -5.89 10.25 15.60
N LEU A 28 -6.04 10.28 14.27
CA LEU A 28 -6.99 11.17 13.59
C LEU A 28 -8.44 10.95 14.05
N PHE A 29 -8.82 9.72 14.39
CA PHE A 29 -10.15 9.42 14.94
C PHE A 29 -10.29 9.74 16.43
N ALA A 30 -9.18 9.75 17.18
CA ALA A 30 -9.16 10.08 18.61
C ALA A 30 -9.23 11.59 18.89
N PHE A 31 -8.80 12.45 17.95
CA PHE A 31 -8.90 13.91 18.11
C PHE A 31 -10.31 14.43 17.79
N GLU A 32 -10.98 15.03 18.78
CA GLU A 32 -12.29 15.69 18.64
C GLU A 32 -12.27 16.83 17.61
N ALA A 33 -11.13 17.51 17.43
CA ALA A 33 -10.98 18.58 16.42
C ALA A 33 -11.19 18.10 14.98
N LEU A 34 -11.06 16.80 14.71
CA LEU A 34 -11.26 16.21 13.39
C LEU A 34 -12.65 15.60 13.20
N ASP A 35 -13.54 15.60 14.20
CA ASP A 35 -14.89 15.00 14.09
C ASP A 35 -15.66 15.37 12.81
N PRO A 36 -15.73 16.65 12.37
CA PRO A 36 -16.45 16.98 11.15
C PRO A 36 -15.76 16.44 9.87
N TYR A 37 -14.45 16.18 9.93
CA TYR A 37 -13.63 15.76 8.80
C TYR A 37 -13.35 14.25 8.77
N LYS A 38 -13.65 13.49 9.84
CA LYS A 38 -13.45 12.02 9.90
C LYS A 38 -14.11 11.29 8.74
N TRP A 39 -15.33 11.69 8.39
CA TRP A 39 -16.06 11.12 7.25
C TRP A 39 -15.40 11.47 5.91
N GLN A 40 -14.92 12.71 5.75
CA GLN A 40 -14.23 13.12 4.53
C GLN A 40 -12.88 12.42 4.36
N LEU A 41 -12.14 12.21 5.46
CA LEU A 41 -10.90 11.46 5.48
C LEU A 41 -11.12 9.99 5.16
N LEU A 42 -12.17 9.38 5.71
CA LEU A 42 -12.52 7.99 5.43
C LEU A 42 -12.92 7.81 3.96
N ILE A 43 -13.81 8.66 3.44
CA ILE A 43 -14.23 8.65 2.04
C ILE A 43 -13.03 8.91 1.11
N GLY A 44 -12.21 9.93 1.40
CA GLY A 44 -11.03 10.25 0.63
C GLY A 44 -10.02 9.09 0.59
N GLY A 45 -9.77 8.45 1.73
CA GLY A 45 -8.92 7.26 1.83
C GLY A 45 -9.46 6.09 1.00
N THR A 46 -10.77 5.80 1.09
CA THR A 46 -11.41 4.75 0.30
C THR A 46 -11.34 5.03 -1.19
N VAL A 47 -11.58 6.26 -1.63
CA VAL A 47 -11.49 6.64 -3.05
C VAL A 47 -10.06 6.46 -3.58
N VAL A 48 -9.05 6.90 -2.83
CA VAL A 48 -7.64 6.73 -3.22
C VAL A 48 -7.26 5.25 -3.29
N ALA A 49 -7.74 4.42 -2.35
CA ALA A 49 -7.51 2.98 -2.37
C ALA A 49 -8.10 2.32 -3.62
N LEU A 50 -9.35 2.66 -3.98
CA LEU A 50 -10.00 2.16 -5.19
C LEU A 50 -9.27 2.58 -6.46
N ILE A 51 -8.79 3.83 -6.53
CA ILE A 51 -8.00 4.31 -7.66
C ILE A 51 -6.70 3.52 -7.76
N SER A 52 -5.99 3.31 -6.64
CA SER A 52 -4.75 2.54 -6.60
C SER A 52 -4.97 1.09 -7.08
N GLU A 53 -6.05 0.46 -6.65
CA GLU A 53 -6.41 -0.89 -7.06
C GLU A 53 -6.78 -0.96 -8.55
N PHE A 54 -7.53 0.02 -9.05
CA PHE A 54 -7.83 0.14 -10.47
C PHE A 54 -6.58 0.36 -11.32
N LEU A 55 -5.66 1.22 -10.87
CA LEU A 55 -4.38 1.47 -11.53
C LEU A 55 -3.52 0.21 -11.54
N SER A 56 -3.45 -0.49 -10.41
CA SER A 56 -2.74 -1.76 -10.28
C SER A 56 -3.32 -2.81 -11.24
N ALA A 57 -4.64 -2.98 -11.28
CA ALA A 57 -5.32 -3.89 -12.20
C ALA A 57 -5.07 -3.51 -13.67
N TYR A 58 -5.05 -2.22 -13.99
CA TYR A 58 -4.76 -1.72 -15.33
C TYR A 58 -3.31 -1.99 -15.75
N VAL A 59 -2.35 -1.75 -14.84
CA VAL A 59 -0.93 -2.06 -15.05
C VAL A 59 -0.70 -3.57 -15.17
N MET A 60 -1.40 -4.37 -14.36
CA MET A 60 -1.28 -5.83 -14.38
C MET A 60 -1.87 -6.42 -15.66
N ARG A 61 -2.94 -5.84 -16.23
CA ARG A 61 -3.43 -6.17 -17.57
C ARG A 61 -2.45 -5.84 -18.70
N ARG A 62 -1.51 -4.90 -18.49
CA ARG A 62 -0.47 -4.55 -19.45
C ARG A 62 0.83 -5.36 -19.29
N GLN A 63 0.95 -6.21 -18.27
CA GLN A 63 2.08 -7.15 -18.20
C GLN A 63 1.74 -8.43 -18.97
N PRO A 64 2.32 -8.66 -20.17
CA PRO A 64 2.22 -9.96 -20.81
C PRO A 64 2.86 -11.00 -19.89
N LYS A 65 2.17 -12.11 -19.66
CA LYS A 65 2.66 -13.31 -18.96
C LYS A 65 4.10 -13.63 -19.41
N ARG A 66 5.10 -13.20 -18.64
CA ARG A 66 6.50 -13.60 -18.82
C ARG A 66 6.76 -14.88 -18.01
N HIS A 67 5.91 -15.88 -18.18
CA HIS A 67 5.94 -17.14 -17.43
C HIS A 67 5.74 -18.38 -18.31
N GLU A 68 6.14 -18.31 -19.58
CA GLU A 68 6.03 -19.45 -20.51
C GLU A 68 7.34 -19.73 -21.29
N ILE A 69 8.50 -19.28 -20.79
CA ILE A 69 9.80 -19.47 -21.48
C ILE A 69 10.86 -20.12 -20.59
N ASN A 70 10.48 -20.85 -19.53
CA ASN A 70 11.47 -21.59 -18.72
C ASN A 70 11.19 -23.07 -18.53
N ASP A 71 10.12 -23.62 -19.11
CA ASP A 71 9.81 -25.05 -19.06
C ASP A 71 10.16 -25.81 -20.35
N ALA A 72 10.88 -25.16 -21.28
CA ALA A 72 11.29 -25.75 -22.57
C ALA A 72 12.82 -25.76 -22.77
N ARG A 73 13.61 -25.77 -21.70
CA ARG A 73 15.07 -25.96 -21.78
C ARG A 73 15.61 -26.88 -20.70
#